data_AF-A0A2A4S243-F1
#
_entry.id   AF-A0A2A4S243-F1
#
_cell.length_a   1.000
_cell.length_b   1.000
_cell.length_c   1.000
_cell.angle_alpha   90.00
_cell.angle_beta   90.00
_cell.angle_gamma   90.00
#
_symmetry.space_group_name_H-M   'P 1'
#
loop_
_entity.id
_entity.type
_entity.pdbx_description
1 polymer ?
#
loop_
_entity_poly.entity_id
_entity_poly.type
_entity_poly.pdbx_seq_one_letter_code
_entity_poly.pdbx_strand_id
1 'polypeptide(L)'
;MTIVFNKIHRLKQQPGWTWDHFLTEMDKCSVRGVDEKTLYSHYREPHKKPNSQLETLINQLHGDCFPAPFPEELNRLMRLYNHLFNCKKHIDKEKDIQDLEFFLQQQCEREVEWLRVSRLNWLLGNIAFDRIPLYRNNGMREPLDWCKQSAINHYQKSVSAIEQHNGKYPQAMVGASHLYKARHNILACYLNVVPQAKRGKDASIIHYLNVSNYIANSKQALEAEPFQWTIARNGLRFSSLLENDSDVKYFISALANISRRFLNLAYQPLNHGALNEGEDFHWAIENVLTSDYLASIEMKMKKNNRGKRS
;
A
#
# COMPACT_ATOMS: atom_id res chain seq x y z
N MET A 1 0.25 -3.13 -4.86
CA MET A 1 0.54 -4.57 -4.87
C MET A 1 0.74 -5.01 -3.42
N THR A 2 -0.07 -5.93 -2.88
CA THR A 2 0.13 -6.44 -1.51
C THR A 2 1.09 -7.63 -1.60
N ILE A 3 2.18 -7.57 -0.86
CA ILE A 3 3.29 -8.54 -0.94
C ILE A 3 2.83 -9.88 -0.36
N VAL A 4 3.31 -11.00 -0.93
CA VAL A 4 2.95 -12.37 -0.51
C VAL A 4 3.07 -12.56 1.00
N PHE A 5 4.11 -12.00 1.63
CA PHE A 5 4.26 -11.96 3.09
C PHE A 5 2.98 -11.46 3.80
N ASN A 6 2.48 -10.27 3.42
CA ASN A 6 1.30 -9.68 4.07
C ASN A 6 0.05 -10.55 3.84
N LYS A 7 -0.07 -11.18 2.67
CA LYS A 7 -1.20 -12.06 2.36
C LYS A 7 -1.18 -13.34 3.21
N ILE A 8 -0.01 -13.97 3.37
CA ILE A 8 0.14 -15.15 4.23
C ILE A 8 -0.21 -14.80 5.67
N HIS A 9 0.28 -13.68 6.20
CA HIS A 9 -0.06 -13.24 7.56
C HIS A 9 -1.55 -13.00 7.74
N ARG A 10 -2.19 -12.29 6.79
CA ARG A 10 -3.62 -12.03 6.83
C ARG A 10 -4.44 -13.33 6.81
N LEU A 11 -4.08 -14.27 5.93
CA LEU A 11 -4.69 -15.59 5.88
C LEU A 11 -4.56 -16.31 7.23
N LYS A 12 -3.34 -16.34 7.80
CA LYS A 12 -3.02 -17.04 9.06
C LYS A 12 -3.69 -16.44 10.30
N GLN A 13 -4.10 -15.17 10.26
CA GLN A 13 -4.80 -14.50 11.37
C GLN A 13 -6.30 -14.80 11.42
N GLN A 14 -6.86 -15.43 10.39
CA GLN A 14 -8.26 -15.82 10.41
C GLN A 14 -8.52 -16.90 11.48
N PRO A 15 -9.71 -16.88 12.12
CA PRO A 15 -10.13 -17.97 12.99
C PRO A 15 -10.02 -19.33 12.28
N GLY A 16 -9.41 -20.31 12.95
CA GLY A 16 -9.28 -21.68 12.41
C GLY A 16 -8.14 -21.89 11.41
N TRP A 17 -7.42 -20.85 10.97
CA TRP A 17 -6.28 -21.00 10.05
C TRP A 17 -5.02 -21.52 10.75
N THR A 18 -4.96 -22.82 11.05
CA THR A 18 -3.72 -23.50 11.48
C THR A 18 -2.75 -23.68 10.31
N TRP A 19 -1.52 -24.11 10.58
CA TRP A 19 -0.56 -24.43 9.51
C TRP A 19 -1.04 -25.61 8.66
N ASP A 20 -1.57 -26.66 9.29
CA ASP A 20 -2.14 -27.81 8.61
C ASP A 20 -3.33 -27.41 7.72
N HIS A 21 -4.21 -26.54 8.22
CA HIS A 21 -5.31 -26.00 7.43
C HIS A 21 -4.79 -25.21 6.22
N PHE A 22 -3.80 -24.34 6.42
CA PHE A 22 -3.20 -23.56 5.32
C PHE A 22 -2.65 -24.49 4.22
N LEU A 23 -1.85 -25.49 4.59
CA LEU A 23 -1.28 -26.46 3.64
C LEU A 23 -2.39 -27.23 2.90
N THR A 24 -3.43 -27.66 3.62
CA THR A 24 -4.58 -28.34 3.04
C THR A 24 -5.30 -27.47 2.00
N GLU A 25 -5.54 -26.19 2.29
CA GLU A 25 -6.15 -25.26 1.32
C GLU A 25 -5.23 -25.01 0.11
N MET A 26 -3.91 -24.97 0.32
CA MET A 26 -2.94 -24.85 -0.78
C MET A 26 -2.96 -26.06 -1.72
N ASP A 27 -3.07 -27.27 -1.18
CA ASP A 27 -3.13 -28.51 -1.96
C ASP A 27 -4.43 -28.63 -2.79
N LYS A 28 -5.55 -28.06 -2.30
CA LYS A 28 -6.79 -27.98 -3.09
C LYS A 28 -6.66 -27.09 -4.32
N CYS A 29 -5.86 -26.03 -4.24
CA CYS A 29 -5.69 -25.06 -5.31
C CYS A 29 -4.54 -25.39 -6.27
N SER A 30 -3.65 -26.34 -5.96
CA SER A 30 -2.51 -26.67 -6.81
C SER A 30 -2.13 -28.15 -6.80
N VAL A 31 -1.99 -28.74 -7.99
CA VAL A 31 -1.57 -30.15 -8.18
C VAL A 31 -0.10 -30.38 -7.78
N ARG A 32 0.72 -29.33 -7.79
CA ARG A 32 2.11 -29.35 -7.32
C ARG A 32 2.13 -28.59 -5.99
N GLY A 33 1.90 -29.29 -4.88
CA GLY A 33 1.87 -28.69 -3.55
C GLY A 33 3.11 -27.83 -3.25
N VAL A 34 2.95 -26.84 -2.37
CA VAL A 34 4.08 -26.04 -1.87
C VAL A 34 4.57 -26.67 -0.58
N ASP A 35 5.88 -26.90 -0.46
CA ASP A 35 6.42 -27.46 0.76
C ASP A 35 6.26 -26.50 1.96
N GLU A 36 5.99 -27.09 3.12
CA GLU A 36 5.75 -26.36 4.36
C GLU A 36 6.91 -25.40 4.72
N LYS A 37 8.16 -25.81 4.47
CA LYS A 37 9.34 -24.98 4.78
C LYS A 37 9.37 -23.70 3.94
N THR A 38 8.99 -23.80 2.68
CA THR A 38 8.87 -22.66 1.76
C THR A 38 7.81 -21.68 2.28
N LEU A 39 6.63 -22.16 2.66
CA LEU A 39 5.57 -21.33 3.21
C LEU A 39 6.00 -20.63 4.51
N TYR A 40 6.58 -21.36 5.46
CA TYR A 40 7.09 -20.78 6.70
C TYR A 40 8.16 -19.71 6.48
N SER A 41 9.06 -19.95 5.53
CA SER A 41 10.10 -18.98 5.21
C SER A 41 9.48 -17.68 4.69
N HIS A 42 8.48 -17.75 3.80
CA HIS A 42 7.76 -16.56 3.33
C HIS A 42 6.88 -15.90 4.40
N TYR A 43 6.42 -16.66 5.41
CA TYR A 43 5.77 -16.09 6.58
C TYR A 43 6.74 -15.32 7.49
N ARG A 44 8.00 -15.75 7.58
CA ARG A 44 9.01 -15.13 8.46
C ARG A 44 9.76 -13.98 7.81
N GLU A 45 9.89 -13.98 6.49
CA GLU A 45 10.85 -13.13 5.78
C GLU A 45 10.17 -12.18 4.78
N PRO A 46 9.95 -10.90 5.15
CA PRO A 46 9.28 -9.93 4.27
C PRO A 46 10.09 -9.55 3.02
N HIS A 47 11.39 -9.85 2.97
CA HIS A 47 12.26 -9.64 1.82
C HIS A 47 12.29 -10.80 0.83
N LYS A 48 11.73 -11.96 1.18
CA LYS A 48 11.88 -13.15 0.35
C LYS A 48 10.98 -13.04 -0.88
N LYS A 49 11.59 -13.02 -2.07
CA LYS A 49 10.88 -13.00 -3.35
C LYS A 49 10.19 -14.34 -3.57
N PRO A 50 8.85 -14.37 -3.73
CA PRO A 50 8.13 -15.60 -4.06
C PRO A 50 8.43 -16.01 -5.51
N ASN A 51 8.36 -17.31 -5.79
CA ASN A 51 8.27 -17.77 -7.18
C ASN A 51 6.85 -17.53 -7.72
N SER A 52 6.68 -17.59 -9.05
CA SER A 52 5.40 -17.29 -9.71
C SER A 52 4.26 -18.22 -9.27
N GLN A 53 4.57 -19.48 -9.00
CA GLN A 53 3.59 -20.47 -8.56
C GLN A 53 3.04 -20.13 -7.16
N LEU A 54 3.92 -19.89 -6.19
CA LEU A 54 3.54 -19.50 -4.83
C LEU A 54 2.77 -18.18 -4.84
N GLU A 55 3.24 -17.21 -5.62
CA GLU A 55 2.56 -15.92 -5.74
C GLU A 55 1.14 -16.10 -6.28
N THR A 56 0.94 -16.89 -7.34
CA THR A 56 -0.39 -17.18 -7.91
C THR A 56 -1.29 -17.86 -6.90
N LEU A 57 -0.78 -18.89 -6.22
CA LEU A 57 -1.53 -19.67 -5.24
C LEU A 57 -1.98 -18.83 -4.03
N ILE A 58 -1.06 -18.08 -3.43
CA ILE A 58 -1.39 -17.18 -2.31
C ILE A 58 -2.33 -16.07 -2.76
N ASN A 59 -2.18 -15.57 -3.99
CA ASN A 59 -3.09 -14.57 -4.53
C ASN A 59 -4.52 -15.11 -4.67
N GLN A 60 -4.66 -16.36 -5.12
CA GLN A 60 -5.96 -17.02 -5.27
C GLN A 60 -6.61 -17.28 -3.91
N LEU A 61 -5.93 -17.98 -2.99
CA LEU A 61 -6.45 -18.24 -1.64
C LEU A 61 -6.85 -16.96 -0.91
N HIS A 62 -6.03 -15.92 -1.02
CA HIS A 62 -6.36 -14.63 -0.45
C HIS A 62 -7.59 -13.99 -1.12
N GLY A 63 -7.76 -14.14 -2.43
CA GLY A 63 -8.94 -13.65 -3.14
C GLY A 63 -10.22 -14.36 -2.69
N ASP A 64 -10.13 -15.66 -2.44
CA ASP A 64 -11.25 -16.49 -1.99
C ASP A 64 -11.67 -16.13 -0.56
N CYS A 65 -10.72 -15.89 0.34
CA CYS A 65 -11.00 -15.53 1.73
C CYS A 65 -11.32 -14.03 1.93
N PHE A 66 -10.74 -13.16 1.11
CA PHE A 66 -10.85 -11.72 1.21
C PHE A 66 -11.24 -11.13 -0.15
N PRO A 67 -12.48 -11.38 -0.60
CA PRO A 67 -12.95 -10.86 -1.88
C PRO A 67 -12.87 -9.32 -1.89
N ALA A 68 -12.63 -8.77 -3.08
CA ALA A 68 -12.64 -7.33 -3.24
C ALA A 68 -14.06 -6.80 -2.92
N PRO A 69 -14.19 -5.71 -2.14
CA PRO A 69 -15.51 -5.14 -1.87
C PRO A 69 -16.12 -4.48 -3.10
N PHE A 70 -15.32 -4.21 -4.12
CA PHE A 70 -15.76 -3.53 -5.34
C PHE A 70 -16.35 -4.51 -6.35
N PRO A 71 -17.33 -4.07 -7.15
CA PRO A 71 -17.92 -4.89 -8.21
C PRO A 71 -16.88 -5.44 -9.18
N GLU A 72 -17.03 -6.72 -9.55
CA GLU A 72 -15.99 -7.47 -10.25
C GLU A 72 -15.79 -7.01 -11.69
N GLU A 73 -16.84 -6.54 -12.36
CA GLU A 73 -16.76 -5.93 -13.68
C GLU A 73 -15.90 -4.67 -13.69
N LEU A 74 -15.91 -3.87 -12.61
CA LEU A 74 -15.02 -2.71 -12.48
C LEU A 74 -13.59 -3.12 -12.12
N ASN A 75 -13.41 -4.20 -11.36
CA ASN A 75 -12.07 -4.79 -11.15
C ASN A 75 -11.47 -5.31 -12.47
N ARG A 76 -12.29 -5.94 -13.32
CA ARG A 76 -11.92 -6.38 -14.68
C ARG A 76 -11.51 -5.19 -15.54
N LEU A 77 -12.27 -4.10 -15.49
CA LEU A 77 -11.94 -2.87 -16.22
C LEU A 77 -10.59 -2.27 -15.76
N MET A 78 -10.32 -2.26 -14.45
CA MET A 78 -9.02 -1.85 -13.93
C MET A 78 -7.86 -2.74 -14.42
N ARG A 79 -8.09 -4.07 -14.50
CA ARG A 79 -7.10 -5.01 -15.07
C ARG A 79 -6.88 -4.76 -16.56
N LEU A 80 -7.95 -4.49 -17.31
CA LEU A 80 -7.88 -4.17 -18.74
C LEU A 80 -7.06 -2.90 -18.96
N TYR A 81 -7.36 -1.81 -18.22
CA TYR A 81 -6.57 -0.59 -18.26
C TYR A 81 -5.09 -0.84 -17.95
N ASN A 82 -4.79 -1.58 -16.86
CA ASN A 82 -3.40 -1.88 -16.51
C ASN A 82 -2.68 -2.67 -17.62
N HIS A 83 -3.38 -3.59 -18.29
CA HIS A 83 -2.80 -4.31 -19.43
C HIS A 83 -2.53 -3.37 -20.60
N LEU A 84 -3.51 -2.53 -20.95
CA LEU A 84 -3.42 -1.53 -22.01
C LEU A 84 -2.25 -0.56 -21.77
N PHE A 85 -2.18 0.03 -20.57
CA PHE A 85 -1.16 1.00 -20.19
C PHE A 85 0.26 0.42 -20.28
N ASN A 86 0.45 -0.83 -19.81
CA ASN A 86 1.73 -1.53 -19.83
C ASN A 86 2.07 -2.16 -21.19
N CYS A 87 1.14 -2.21 -22.14
CA CYS A 87 1.39 -2.77 -23.47
C CYS A 87 2.28 -1.82 -24.30
N LYS A 88 3.52 -2.24 -24.55
CA LYS A 88 4.49 -1.44 -25.33
C LYS A 88 4.24 -1.47 -26.84
N LYS A 89 3.51 -2.46 -27.34
CA LYS A 89 3.32 -2.72 -28.79
C LYS A 89 1.95 -2.28 -29.32
N HIS A 90 1.12 -1.70 -28.47
CA HIS A 90 -0.23 -1.30 -28.87
C HIS A 90 -0.20 0.06 -29.54
N ILE A 91 -0.57 0.09 -30.83
CA ILE A 91 -0.40 1.25 -31.73
C ILE A 91 -1.29 2.42 -31.29
N ASP A 92 -2.57 2.15 -31.04
CA ASP A 92 -3.58 3.16 -30.68
C ASP A 92 -3.75 3.33 -29.17
N LYS A 93 -2.71 3.00 -28.38
CA LYS A 93 -2.82 2.96 -26.92
C LYS A 93 -3.35 4.23 -26.27
N GLU A 94 -2.81 5.38 -26.68
CA GLU A 94 -3.25 6.64 -26.07
C GLU A 94 -4.70 6.95 -26.42
N LYS A 95 -5.11 6.66 -27.66
CA LYS A 95 -6.49 6.84 -28.11
C LYS A 95 -7.44 5.92 -27.34
N ASP A 96 -7.11 4.64 -27.19
CA ASP A 96 -7.94 3.69 -26.44
C ASP A 96 -8.04 4.07 -24.95
N ILE A 97 -6.97 4.62 -24.36
CA ILE A 97 -7.01 5.16 -22.99
C ILE A 97 -7.93 6.38 -22.92
N GLN A 98 -7.90 7.27 -23.91
CA GLN A 98 -8.78 8.45 -23.97
C GLN A 98 -10.26 8.06 -24.16
N ASP A 99 -10.55 7.11 -25.05
CA ASP A 99 -11.90 6.60 -25.27
C ASP A 99 -12.44 5.92 -24.00
N LEU A 100 -11.60 5.14 -23.31
CA LEU A 100 -11.93 4.56 -22.01
C LEU A 100 -12.17 5.64 -20.95
N GLU A 101 -11.31 6.64 -20.86
CA GLU A 101 -11.45 7.76 -19.93
C GLU A 101 -12.76 8.52 -20.14
N PHE A 102 -13.10 8.83 -21.39
CA PHE A 102 -14.37 9.46 -21.74
C PHE A 102 -15.56 8.62 -21.33
N PHE A 103 -15.56 7.32 -21.65
CA PHE A 103 -16.60 6.39 -21.21
C PHE A 103 -16.76 6.38 -19.68
N LEU A 104 -15.65 6.31 -18.94
CA LEU A 104 -15.64 6.29 -17.48
C LEU A 104 -16.19 7.59 -16.87
N GLN A 105 -15.87 8.74 -17.45
CA GLN A 105 -16.42 10.04 -17.03
C GLN A 105 -17.94 10.06 -17.18
N GLN A 106 -18.44 9.62 -18.35
CA GLN A 106 -19.88 9.52 -18.61
C GLN A 106 -20.60 8.54 -17.67
N GLN A 107 -19.96 7.43 -17.30
CA GLN A 107 -20.52 6.50 -16.30
C GLN A 107 -20.54 7.11 -14.90
N CYS A 108 -19.47 7.81 -14.49
CA CYS A 108 -19.41 8.49 -13.19
C CYS A 108 -20.53 9.51 -12.97
N GLU A 109 -20.97 10.20 -14.03
CA GLU A 109 -22.05 11.21 -13.95
C GLU A 109 -23.43 10.62 -13.64
N ARG A 110 -23.64 9.34 -13.96
CA ARG A 110 -24.94 8.66 -13.83
C ARG A 110 -24.98 7.66 -12.68
N GLU A 111 -23.83 7.32 -12.13
CA GLU A 111 -23.69 6.29 -11.12
C GLU A 111 -24.13 6.78 -9.73
N VAL A 112 -24.90 5.95 -9.04
CA VAL A 112 -25.44 6.26 -7.70
C VAL A 112 -24.94 5.29 -6.63
N GLU A 113 -24.46 4.11 -7.04
CA GLU A 113 -23.97 3.10 -6.10
C GLU A 113 -22.55 3.44 -5.65
N TRP A 114 -22.37 3.69 -4.36
CA TRP A 114 -21.10 4.24 -3.85
C TRP A 114 -19.86 3.41 -4.14
N LEU A 115 -19.94 2.08 -4.09
CA LEU A 115 -18.77 1.25 -4.40
C LEU A 115 -18.42 1.28 -5.89
N ARG A 116 -19.42 1.47 -6.76
CA ARG A 116 -19.21 1.71 -8.19
C ARG A 116 -18.63 3.10 -8.43
N VAL A 117 -19.22 4.15 -7.85
CA VAL A 117 -18.70 5.52 -7.87
C VAL A 117 -17.24 5.53 -7.42
N SER A 118 -16.95 4.86 -6.31
CA SER A 118 -15.60 4.79 -5.74
C SER A 118 -14.61 4.16 -6.71
N ARG A 119 -14.98 3.02 -7.31
CA ARG A 119 -14.07 2.26 -8.17
C ARG A 119 -13.85 2.91 -9.53
N LEU A 120 -14.89 3.51 -10.11
CA LEU A 120 -14.79 4.31 -11.34
C LEU A 120 -13.87 5.52 -11.14
N ASN A 121 -14.08 6.27 -10.04
CA ASN A 121 -13.20 7.40 -9.71
C ASN A 121 -11.79 6.93 -9.39
N TRP A 122 -11.59 5.78 -8.75
CA TRP A 122 -10.24 5.24 -8.56
C TRP A 122 -9.55 5.01 -9.91
N LEU A 123 -10.23 4.39 -10.87
CA LEU A 123 -9.65 4.15 -12.19
C LEU A 123 -9.33 5.45 -12.94
N LEU A 124 -10.24 6.43 -12.94
CA LEU A 124 -9.96 7.77 -13.51
C LEU A 124 -8.76 8.44 -12.82
N GLY A 125 -8.66 8.30 -11.49
CA GLY A 125 -7.51 8.77 -10.73
C GLY A 125 -6.20 8.09 -11.14
N ASN A 126 -6.22 6.78 -11.41
CA ASN A 126 -5.05 6.05 -11.90
C ASN A 126 -4.64 6.56 -13.31
N ILE A 127 -5.60 6.74 -14.22
CA ILE A 127 -5.34 7.25 -15.59
C ILE A 127 -4.63 8.61 -15.53
N ALA A 128 -5.16 9.56 -14.74
CA ALA A 128 -4.54 10.87 -14.58
C ALA A 128 -3.17 10.79 -13.88
N PHE A 129 -3.05 9.93 -12.86
CA PHE A 129 -1.81 9.73 -12.11
C PHE A 129 -0.67 9.17 -12.97
N ASP A 130 -0.98 8.21 -13.85
CA ASP A 130 -0.01 7.54 -14.70
C ASP A 130 0.62 8.47 -15.75
N ARG A 131 -0.05 9.59 -16.08
CA ARG A 131 0.49 10.65 -16.94
C ARG A 131 1.47 11.60 -16.23
N ILE A 132 1.48 11.64 -14.89
CA ILE A 132 2.34 12.55 -14.10
C ILE A 132 3.83 12.41 -14.44
N PRO A 133 4.43 11.19 -14.44
CA PRO A 133 5.85 11.04 -14.72
C PRO A 133 6.24 11.54 -16.12
N LEU A 134 5.37 11.33 -17.11
CA LEU A 134 5.59 11.80 -18.48
C LEU A 134 5.71 13.32 -18.51
N TYR A 135 4.73 14.05 -17.96
CA TYR A 135 4.74 15.51 -17.98
C TYR A 135 5.84 16.12 -17.12
N ARG A 136 6.13 15.52 -15.96
CA ARG A 136 7.25 15.94 -15.10
C ARG A 136 8.58 15.81 -15.83
N ASN A 137 8.85 14.64 -16.43
CA ASN A 137 10.13 14.37 -17.07
C ASN A 137 10.36 15.22 -18.33
N ASN A 138 9.27 15.68 -18.97
CA ASN A 138 9.32 16.59 -20.13
C ASN A 138 9.19 18.08 -19.76
N GLY A 139 9.13 18.43 -18.47
CA GLY A 139 9.03 19.83 -18.02
C GLY A 139 7.69 20.52 -18.35
N MET A 140 6.64 19.77 -18.69
CA MET A 140 5.33 20.29 -19.07
C MET A 140 4.50 20.66 -17.84
N ARG A 141 4.68 21.88 -17.32
CA ARG A 141 4.10 22.32 -16.04
C ARG A 141 2.57 22.32 -16.01
N GLU A 142 1.91 22.94 -16.99
CA GLU A 142 0.45 23.04 -17.00
C GLU A 142 -0.23 21.66 -17.09
N PRO A 143 0.15 20.75 -18.02
CA PRO A 143 -0.40 19.39 -18.02
C PRO A 143 -0.08 18.58 -16.76
N LEU A 144 1.10 18.79 -16.16
CA LEU A 144 1.50 18.15 -14.90
C LEU A 144 0.55 18.56 -13.77
N ASP A 145 0.30 19.86 -13.61
CA ASP A 145 -0.59 20.38 -12.58
C ASP A 145 -2.04 19.94 -12.81
N TRP A 146 -2.50 19.95 -14.07
CA TRP A 146 -3.83 19.44 -14.42
C TRP A 146 -3.98 17.96 -14.06
N CYS A 147 -3.02 17.11 -14.44
CA CYS A 147 -3.06 15.68 -14.11
C CYS A 147 -3.00 15.42 -12.61
N LYS A 148 -2.16 16.16 -11.89
CA LYS A 148 -2.08 16.10 -10.43
C LYS A 148 -3.44 16.40 -9.80
N GLN A 149 -4.07 17.52 -10.18
CA GLN A 149 -5.35 17.93 -9.60
C GLN A 149 -6.50 17.00 -10.00
N SER A 150 -6.53 16.55 -11.25
CA SER A 150 -7.49 15.56 -11.73
C SER A 150 -7.41 14.26 -10.93
N ALA A 151 -6.19 13.72 -10.75
CA ALA A 151 -5.97 12.51 -9.97
C ALA A 151 -6.40 12.68 -8.51
N ILE A 152 -6.02 13.79 -7.85
CA ILE A 152 -6.40 14.09 -6.47
C ILE A 152 -7.93 14.14 -6.32
N ASN A 153 -8.62 14.89 -7.19
CA ASN A 153 -10.07 15.03 -7.15
C ASN A 153 -10.77 13.68 -7.27
N HIS A 154 -10.33 12.84 -8.21
CA HIS A 154 -10.88 11.50 -8.39
C HIS A 154 -10.61 10.59 -7.20
N TYR A 155 -9.39 10.56 -6.65
CA TYR A 155 -9.14 9.78 -5.45
C TYR A 155 -9.91 10.30 -4.22
N GLN A 156 -10.11 11.60 -4.07
CA GLN A 156 -10.96 12.18 -3.02
C GLN A 156 -12.41 11.72 -3.16
N LYS A 157 -12.99 11.79 -4.36
CA LYS A 157 -14.33 11.23 -4.64
C LYS A 157 -14.39 9.74 -4.31
N SER A 158 -13.33 8.99 -4.61
CA SER A 158 -13.23 7.56 -4.29
C SER A 158 -13.26 7.29 -2.78
N VAL A 159 -12.51 8.08 -2.00
CA VAL A 159 -12.50 8.03 -0.53
C VAL A 159 -13.87 8.38 0.03
N SER A 160 -14.45 9.50 -0.38
CA SER A 160 -15.75 9.97 0.12
C SER A 160 -16.86 8.95 -0.14
N ALA A 161 -16.86 8.29 -1.30
CA ALA A 161 -17.83 7.25 -1.61
C ALA A 161 -17.66 6.00 -0.73
N ILE A 162 -16.42 5.59 -0.40
CA ILE A 162 -16.19 4.49 0.54
C ILE A 162 -16.66 4.86 1.95
N GLU A 163 -16.39 6.08 2.40
CA GLU A 163 -16.81 6.57 3.72
C GLU A 163 -18.33 6.62 3.83
N GLN A 164 -19.03 7.11 2.79
CA GLN A 164 -20.50 7.11 2.73
C GLN A 164 -21.07 5.68 2.76
N HIS A 165 -20.48 4.77 1.97
CA HIS A 165 -20.84 3.36 2.00
C HIS A 165 -20.71 2.76 3.40
N ASN A 166 -19.56 2.96 4.04
CA ASN A 166 -19.28 2.43 5.36
C ASN A 166 -20.20 3.02 6.44
N GLY A 167 -20.63 4.28 6.29
CA GLY A 167 -21.59 4.91 7.18
C GLY A 167 -23.00 4.32 7.08
N LYS A 168 -23.48 4.00 5.88
CA LYS A 168 -24.83 3.43 5.68
C LYS A 168 -24.89 1.91 5.81
N TYR A 169 -23.80 1.20 5.48
CA TYR A 169 -23.75 -0.27 5.54
C TYR A 169 -22.59 -0.77 6.44
N PRO A 170 -22.66 -0.57 7.78
CA PRO A 170 -21.61 -0.98 8.71
C PRO A 170 -21.27 -2.48 8.67
N GLN A 171 -22.26 -3.33 8.38
CA GLN A 171 -22.10 -4.78 8.25
C GLN A 171 -21.33 -5.22 7.00
N ALA A 172 -21.25 -4.36 5.98
CA ALA A 172 -20.54 -4.61 4.73
C ALA A 172 -19.33 -3.69 4.58
N MET A 173 -18.79 -3.19 5.69
CA MET A 173 -17.78 -2.15 5.71
C MET A 173 -16.53 -2.51 4.89
N VAL A 174 -16.13 -1.59 4.02
CA VAL A 174 -14.85 -1.66 3.32
C VAL A 174 -13.72 -1.42 4.33
N GLY A 175 -12.87 -2.42 4.50
CA GLY A 175 -11.81 -2.39 5.52
C GLY A 175 -10.78 -1.26 5.36
N ALA A 176 -10.16 -0.87 6.47
CA ALA A 176 -9.22 0.26 6.58
C ALA A 176 -8.06 0.22 5.58
N SER A 177 -7.59 -0.98 5.18
CA SER A 177 -6.52 -1.12 4.20
C SER A 177 -6.89 -0.64 2.79
N HIS A 178 -8.17 -0.66 2.41
CA HIS A 178 -8.63 -0.09 1.14
C HIS A 178 -8.67 1.45 1.18
N LEU A 179 -9.22 2.01 2.26
CA LEU A 179 -9.22 3.46 2.50
C LEU A 179 -7.81 4.03 2.55
N TYR A 180 -6.91 3.34 3.26
CA TYR A 180 -5.49 3.70 3.30
C TYR A 180 -4.88 3.78 1.89
N LYS A 181 -5.13 2.79 1.03
CA LYS A 181 -4.59 2.77 -0.34
C LYS A 181 -5.08 3.96 -1.17
N ALA A 182 -6.37 4.30 -1.09
CA ALA A 182 -6.92 5.46 -1.80
C ALA A 182 -6.31 6.78 -1.30
N ARG A 183 -6.18 6.96 0.02
CA ARG A 183 -5.53 8.14 0.62
C ARG A 183 -4.03 8.21 0.32
N HIS A 184 -3.36 7.05 0.23
CA HIS A 184 -1.97 6.97 -0.17
C HIS A 184 -1.78 7.37 -1.64
N ASN A 185 -2.73 7.02 -2.52
CA ASN A 185 -2.70 7.48 -3.91
C ASN A 185 -2.81 9.01 -4.02
N ILE A 186 -3.63 9.67 -3.18
CA ILE A 186 -3.66 11.14 -3.10
C ILE A 186 -2.28 11.68 -2.71
N LEU A 187 -1.67 11.16 -1.65
CA LEU A 187 -0.33 11.57 -1.23
C LEU A 187 0.70 11.35 -2.34
N ALA A 188 0.62 10.23 -3.06
CA ALA A 188 1.50 9.92 -4.18
C ALA A 188 1.42 10.98 -5.29
N CYS A 189 0.25 11.60 -5.53
CA CYS A 189 0.12 12.72 -6.47
C CYS A 189 1.02 13.91 -6.07
N TYR A 190 1.06 14.26 -4.78
CA TYR A 190 1.96 15.31 -4.28
C TYR A 190 3.43 14.88 -4.36
N LEU A 191 3.75 13.64 -4.02
CA LEU A 191 5.13 13.14 -4.00
C LEU A 191 5.73 12.99 -5.40
N ASN A 192 4.93 12.64 -6.40
CA ASN A 192 5.44 12.32 -7.73
C ASN A 192 5.70 13.56 -8.59
N VAL A 193 5.16 14.73 -8.24
CA VAL A 193 5.53 15.99 -8.91
C VAL A 193 6.81 16.62 -8.34
N VAL A 194 7.30 16.14 -7.18
CA VAL A 194 8.47 16.68 -6.49
C VAL A 194 9.62 15.67 -6.46
N PRO A 195 10.86 16.05 -6.86
CA PRO A 195 12.05 15.20 -6.68
C PRO A 195 12.25 14.80 -5.22
N GLN A 196 12.73 13.58 -4.97
CA GLN A 196 12.84 13.03 -3.62
C GLN A 196 13.56 13.94 -2.63
N ALA A 197 14.71 14.49 -3.03
CA ALA A 197 15.53 15.36 -2.21
C ALA A 197 14.87 16.67 -1.75
N LYS A 198 13.77 17.06 -2.40
CA LYS A 198 13.06 18.31 -2.09
C LYS A 198 11.79 18.10 -1.28
N ARG A 199 11.35 16.84 -1.07
CA ARG A 199 10.05 16.52 -0.47
C ARG A 199 9.89 17.00 0.96
N GLY A 200 10.94 16.92 1.78
CA GLY A 200 10.91 17.39 3.17
C GLY A 200 10.77 18.90 3.34
N LYS A 201 11.00 19.67 2.27
CA LYS A 201 10.88 21.13 2.27
C LYS A 201 9.72 21.63 1.40
N ASP A 202 8.96 20.72 0.79
CA ASP A 202 7.86 21.09 -0.09
C ASP A 202 6.61 21.43 0.74
N ALA A 203 6.20 22.68 0.69
CA ALA A 203 5.07 23.18 1.46
C ALA A 203 3.76 22.44 1.15
N SER A 204 3.55 21.97 -0.08
CA SER A 204 2.32 21.27 -0.46
C SER A 204 2.24 19.86 0.14
N ILE A 205 3.37 19.14 0.17
CA ILE A 205 3.48 17.83 0.81
C ILE A 205 3.27 17.97 2.32
N ILE A 206 3.99 18.91 2.96
CA ILE A 206 3.89 19.12 4.41
C ILE A 206 2.47 19.56 4.80
N HIS A 207 1.88 20.51 4.06
CA HIS A 207 0.50 20.94 4.29
C HIS A 207 -0.47 19.76 4.18
N TYR A 208 -0.41 18.97 3.10
CA TYR A 208 -1.27 17.81 2.94
C TYR A 208 -1.11 16.81 4.08
N LEU A 209 0.12 16.48 4.47
CA LEU A 209 0.39 15.54 5.56
C LEU A 209 -0.24 16.00 6.88
N ASN A 210 -0.20 17.30 7.17
CA ASN A 210 -0.80 17.89 8.37
C ASN A 210 -2.34 17.89 8.36
N VAL A 211 -2.97 18.17 7.22
CA VAL A 211 -4.45 18.31 7.16
C VAL A 211 -5.20 17.01 6.84
N SER A 212 -4.52 16.01 6.25
CA SER A 212 -5.17 14.78 5.76
C SER A 212 -5.30 13.66 6.80
N ASN A 213 -4.83 13.86 8.04
CA ASN A 213 -4.72 12.83 9.07
C ASN A 213 -3.98 11.57 8.59
N TYR A 214 -3.06 11.69 7.63
CA TYR A 214 -2.41 10.55 6.98
C TYR A 214 -1.69 9.63 7.99
N ILE A 215 -1.00 10.21 8.97
CA ILE A 215 -0.29 9.45 10.01
C ILE A 215 -1.26 8.66 10.88
N ALA A 216 -2.32 9.30 11.38
CA ALA A 216 -3.35 8.64 12.18
C ALA A 216 -4.02 7.48 11.40
N ASN A 217 -4.37 7.72 10.13
CA ASN A 217 -4.92 6.70 9.24
C ASN A 217 -3.95 5.53 9.01
N SER A 218 -2.63 5.79 8.97
CA SER A 218 -1.61 4.75 8.85
C SER A 218 -1.53 3.89 10.11
N LYS A 219 -1.66 4.50 11.31
CA LYS A 219 -1.70 3.76 12.58
C LYS A 219 -2.95 2.89 12.69
N GLN A 220 -4.12 3.43 12.35
CA GLN A 220 -5.38 2.67 12.34
C GLN A 220 -5.31 1.46 11.39
N ALA A 221 -4.70 1.62 10.20
CA ALA A 221 -4.50 0.50 9.28
C ALA A 221 -3.55 -0.58 9.84
N LEU A 222 -2.54 -0.20 10.63
CA LEU A 222 -1.64 -1.12 11.30
C LEU A 222 -2.27 -1.78 12.53
N GLU A 223 -3.18 -1.12 13.23
CA GLU A 223 -3.96 -1.74 14.30
C GLU A 223 -4.82 -2.87 13.76
N ALA A 224 -5.45 -2.65 12.59
CA ALA A 224 -6.23 -3.67 11.91
C ALA A 224 -5.38 -4.77 11.27
N GLU A 225 -4.24 -4.43 10.65
CA GLU A 225 -3.36 -5.37 9.94
C GLU A 225 -1.88 -5.11 10.29
N PRO A 226 -1.39 -5.58 11.47
CA PRO A 226 -0.08 -5.18 12.02
C PRO A 226 1.13 -5.68 11.25
N PHE A 227 0.94 -6.63 10.34
CA PHE A 227 1.97 -7.17 9.45
C PHE A 227 2.21 -6.33 8.18
N GLN A 228 1.45 -5.24 7.98
CA GLN A 228 1.55 -4.36 6.80
C GLN A 228 2.80 -3.46 6.86
N TRP A 229 3.98 -4.05 6.70
CA TRP A 229 5.26 -3.35 6.85
C TRP A 229 5.42 -2.17 5.88
N THR A 230 4.80 -2.23 4.69
CA THR A 230 4.83 -1.10 3.73
C THR A 230 4.10 0.11 4.29
N ILE A 231 3.01 -0.09 5.04
CA ILE A 231 2.28 0.98 5.73
C ILE A 231 3.15 1.55 6.85
N ALA A 232 3.77 0.69 7.67
CA ALA A 232 4.66 1.13 8.73
C ALA A 232 5.87 1.90 8.21
N ARG A 233 6.50 1.41 7.13
CA ARG A 233 7.63 2.10 6.46
C ARG A 233 7.22 3.46 5.91
N ASN A 234 6.05 3.56 5.30
CA ASN A 234 5.53 4.84 4.82
C ASN A 234 5.19 5.77 5.98
N GLY A 235 4.58 5.26 7.05
CA GLY A 235 4.34 6.02 8.28
C GLY A 235 5.63 6.61 8.85
N LEU A 236 6.68 5.78 8.97
CA LEU A 236 8.02 6.20 9.40
C LEU A 236 8.56 7.32 8.50
N ARG A 237 8.47 7.13 7.18
CA ARG A 237 8.92 8.10 6.18
C ARG A 237 8.27 9.47 6.39
N PHE A 238 6.95 9.51 6.45
CA PHE A 238 6.24 10.78 6.54
C PHE A 238 6.31 11.40 7.94
N SER A 239 6.48 10.58 8.98
CA SER A 239 6.81 11.08 10.33
C SER A 239 8.19 11.73 10.36
N SER A 240 9.15 11.19 9.60
CA SER A 240 10.46 11.81 9.42
C SER A 240 10.37 13.15 8.69
N LEU A 241 9.56 13.25 7.63
CA LEU A 241 9.36 14.52 6.93
C LEU A 241 8.66 15.58 7.78
N LEU A 242 7.80 15.16 8.72
CA LEU A 242 7.12 16.03 9.67
C LEU A 242 7.94 16.28 10.95
N GLU A 243 9.15 15.73 11.05
CA GLU A 243 10.02 15.87 12.22
C GLU A 243 9.33 15.46 13.54
N ASN A 244 8.48 14.43 13.48
CA ASN A 244 7.72 13.95 14.63
C ASN A 244 8.39 12.73 15.28
N ASP A 245 9.08 12.97 16.39
CA ASP A 245 9.80 11.94 17.15
C ASP A 245 8.90 10.79 17.62
N SER A 246 7.74 11.11 18.21
CA SER A 246 6.82 10.12 18.76
C SER A 246 6.32 9.14 17.68
N ASP A 247 5.99 9.67 16.50
CA ASP A 247 5.47 8.86 15.41
C ASP A 247 6.58 8.04 14.75
N VAL A 248 7.79 8.59 14.62
CA VAL A 248 8.97 7.84 14.19
C VAL A 248 9.20 6.63 15.10
N LYS A 249 9.19 6.84 16.43
CA LYS A 249 9.34 5.79 17.45
C LYS A 249 8.25 4.71 17.35
N TYR A 250 7.00 5.11 17.09
CA TYR A 250 5.90 4.19 16.87
C TYR A 250 6.14 3.30 15.63
N PHE A 251 6.42 3.90 14.47
CA PHE A 251 6.51 3.16 13.22
C PHE A 251 7.76 2.26 13.12
N ILE A 252 8.90 2.68 13.68
CA ILE A 252 10.08 1.80 13.74
C ILE A 252 9.84 0.60 14.66
N SER A 253 9.11 0.80 15.78
CA SER A 253 8.71 -0.29 16.66
C SER A 253 7.74 -1.25 15.96
N ALA A 254 6.78 -0.72 15.19
CA ALA A 254 5.87 -1.53 14.38
C ALA A 254 6.65 -2.37 13.35
N LEU A 255 7.62 -1.78 12.64
CA LEU A 255 8.50 -2.52 11.73
C LEU A 255 9.32 -3.61 12.43
N ALA A 256 9.92 -3.29 13.58
CA ALA A 256 10.72 -4.23 14.35
C ALA A 256 9.89 -5.44 14.82
N ASN A 257 8.63 -5.21 15.23
CA ASN A 257 7.70 -6.27 15.62
C ASN A 257 7.37 -7.23 14.46
N ILE A 258 7.38 -6.75 13.21
CA ILE A 258 7.20 -7.60 12.02
C ILE A 258 8.47 -8.40 11.75
N SER A 259 9.62 -7.74 11.77
CA SER A 259 10.91 -8.40 11.61
C SER A 259 12.03 -7.57 12.23
N ARG A 260 12.86 -8.22 13.06
CA ARG A 260 14.03 -7.60 13.70
C ARG A 260 15.05 -7.04 12.69
N ARG A 261 15.01 -7.52 11.44
CA ARG A 261 15.87 -7.02 10.36
C ARG A 261 15.64 -5.54 10.07
N PHE A 262 14.46 -5.00 10.34
CA PHE A 262 14.17 -3.56 10.18
C PHE A 262 14.92 -2.65 11.17
N LEU A 263 15.52 -3.22 12.24
CA LEU A 263 16.42 -2.46 13.11
C LEU A 263 17.80 -2.23 12.47
N ASN A 264 18.16 -2.98 11.42
CA ASN A 264 19.31 -2.66 10.59
C ASN A 264 18.87 -1.66 9.53
N LEU A 265 19.33 -0.40 9.61
CA LEU A 265 18.94 0.65 8.69
C LEU A 265 19.40 0.41 7.24
N ALA A 266 20.41 -0.46 7.04
CA ALA A 266 20.88 -0.91 5.73
C ALA A 266 20.10 -2.10 5.15
N TYR A 267 19.11 -2.63 5.88
CA TYR A 267 18.28 -3.72 5.39
C TYR A 267 17.38 -3.28 4.24
N GLN A 268 17.42 -4.03 3.13
CA GLN A 268 16.62 -3.82 1.93
C GLN A 268 15.48 -4.86 1.86
N PRO A 269 14.22 -4.47 2.16
CA PRO A 269 13.09 -5.35 1.95
C PRO A 269 12.75 -5.49 0.46
N LEU A 270 11.94 -6.50 0.11
CA LEU A 270 11.65 -6.83 -1.29
C LEU A 270 11.08 -5.62 -2.04
N ASN A 271 11.72 -5.23 -3.15
CA ASN A 271 11.34 -4.09 -4.01
C ASN A 271 11.45 -2.70 -3.34
N HIS A 272 12.19 -2.56 -2.24
CA HIS A 272 12.35 -1.29 -1.55
C HIS A 272 13.81 -1.09 -1.11
N GLY A 273 14.34 0.12 -1.31
CA GLY A 273 15.68 0.50 -0.84
C GLY A 273 15.77 0.58 0.69
N ALA A 274 17.00 0.63 1.18
CA ALA A 274 17.29 0.70 2.60
C ALA A 274 16.78 2.02 3.21
N LEU A 275 16.66 2.09 4.54
CA LEU A 275 16.24 3.32 5.21
C LEU A 275 17.33 4.39 5.13
N ASN A 276 18.59 3.99 5.35
CA ASN A 276 19.75 4.88 5.33
C ASN A 276 20.12 5.43 3.94
N GLU A 277 19.54 4.89 2.86
CA GLU A 277 19.71 5.38 1.50
C GLU A 277 18.66 6.43 1.10
N GLY A 278 17.56 6.54 1.86
CA GLY A 278 16.44 7.39 1.50
C GLY A 278 16.49 8.76 2.19
N GLU A 279 16.59 9.83 1.40
CA GLU A 279 16.59 11.21 1.94
C GLU A 279 15.35 11.54 2.78
N ASP A 280 14.20 10.91 2.47
CA ASP A 280 12.98 11.11 3.24
C ASP A 280 13.04 10.57 4.68
N PHE A 281 14.08 9.80 5.04
CA PHE A 281 14.28 9.24 6.39
C PHE A 281 15.40 9.95 7.17
N HIS A 282 16.09 10.90 6.54
CA HIS A 282 17.34 11.47 7.06
C HIS A 282 17.16 12.05 8.47
N TRP A 283 16.14 12.91 8.65
CA TRP A 283 15.84 13.51 9.94
C TRP A 283 15.60 12.45 11.03
N ALA A 284 14.81 11.42 10.75
CA ALA A 284 14.54 10.35 11.71
C ALA A 284 15.82 9.61 12.09
N ILE A 285 16.71 9.35 11.13
CA ILE A 285 17.97 8.64 11.38
C ILE A 285 18.90 9.46 12.28
N GLU A 286 19.03 10.76 12.01
CA GLU A 286 19.93 11.63 12.77
C GLU A 286 19.41 11.92 14.18
N ASN A 287 18.09 12.11 14.33
CA ASN A 287 17.53 12.66 15.57
C ASN A 287 16.87 11.61 16.47
N VAL A 288 16.45 10.46 15.93
CA VAL A 288 15.60 9.51 16.66
C VAL A 288 16.16 8.09 16.61
N LEU A 289 16.53 7.58 15.42
CA LEU A 289 16.96 6.20 15.20
C LEU A 289 18.46 6.02 15.48
N THR A 290 18.92 6.57 16.60
CA THR A 290 20.30 6.42 17.05
C THR A 290 20.61 4.96 17.39
N SER A 291 21.89 4.59 17.36
CA SER A 291 22.35 3.24 17.72
C SER A 291 21.83 2.80 19.10
N ASP A 292 21.86 3.70 20.08
CA ASP A 292 21.36 3.43 21.43
C ASP A 292 19.85 3.19 21.45
N TYR A 293 19.08 3.99 20.72
CA TYR A 293 17.64 3.82 20.64
C TYR A 293 17.26 2.48 19.98
N LEU A 294 17.88 2.15 18.85
CA LEU A 294 17.65 0.88 18.14
C LEU A 294 18.05 -0.33 19.00
N ALA A 295 19.19 -0.25 19.72
CA ALA A 295 19.61 -1.27 20.68
C ALA A 295 18.60 -1.44 21.82
N SER A 296 18.00 -0.33 22.30
CA SER A 296 16.97 -0.38 23.35
C SER A 296 15.72 -1.15 22.90
N ILE A 297 15.29 -0.98 21.64
CA ILE A 297 14.17 -1.74 21.06
C ILE A 297 14.56 -3.22 20.99
N GLU A 298 15.76 -3.51 20.51
CA GLU A 298 16.25 -4.89 20.41
C GLU A 298 16.25 -5.61 21.77
N MET A 299 16.71 -4.92 22.82
CA MET A 299 16.70 -5.46 24.19
C MET A 299 15.28 -5.72 24.70
N LYS A 300 14.34 -4.79 24.48
CA LYS A 300 12.92 -4.97 24.86
C LYS A 300 12.31 -6.20 24.17
N MET A 301 12.58 -6.39 22.88
CA MET A 301 12.12 -7.57 22.14
C MET A 301 12.70 -8.88 22.69
N LYS A 302 14.00 -8.90 23.07
CA LYS A 302 14.63 -10.08 23.69
C LYS A 302 13.99 -10.44 25.02
N LYS A 303 13.67 -9.44 25.86
CA LYS A 303 12.99 -9.66 27.16
C LYS A 303 11.59 -10.25 26.97
N ASN A 304 10.79 -9.69 26.06
CA ASN A 304 9.42 -10.17 25.81
C ASN A 304 9.37 -11.61 25.26
N ASN A 305 10.38 -12.03 24.49
CA ASN A 305 10.46 -13.41 23.99
C ASN A 305 10.91 -14.44 25.04
N ARG A 306 11.61 -14.01 26.10
CA ARG A 306 12.00 -14.91 27.21
C ARG A 306 10.82 -15.25 28.11
N GLY A 307 9.85 -14.34 28.28
CA GLY A 307 8.63 -14.58 29.08
C GLY A 307 7.52 -15.37 28.37
N LYS A 308 7.67 -15.69 27.08
CA LYS A 308 6.72 -16.53 26.30
C LYS A 308 7.21 -17.97 26.10
N ARG A 309 8.31 -18.35 26.73
CA ARG A 309 8.90 -19.70 26.72
C ARG A 309 8.76 -20.42 28.08
N SER A 310 7.97 -19.86 28.99
CA SER A 310 7.55 -20.49 30.25
C SER A 310 6.12 -20.98 30.14
#